data_AF-A0A2V2RX57-F1
#
_entry.id   AF-A0A2V2RX57-F1
#
_cell.length_a   1.000
_cell.length_b   1.000
_cell.length_c   1.000
_cell.angle_alpha   90.00
_cell.angle_beta   90.00
_cell.angle_gamma   90.00
#
_symmetry.space_group_name_H-M   'P 1'
#
loop_
_entity.id
_entity.type
_entity.pdbx_description
1 polymer ?
#
loop_
_entity_poly.entity_id
_entity_poly.type
_entity_poly.pdbx_seq_one_letter_code
_entity_poly.pdbx_strand_id
1 'polypeptide(L)'
;MASLISFFLMRTALAEWENYWPLLVLEKPECGPLVCKENVMGPLFERVYTEKAYYNVVRPIAMYKKDLMWNEEFNYFLYPLFSQHKFEGGWSWNFFNMWMGSRVCGEEKLTLFPFFFFKKTSDPCTSYSGFFPIVGTVQNFLGKDAVSWLAFPFYLRTQKQCTVRHAMPWPFLQLQMGPGSGGSAIWPLIGTFWREGDYRYTYLLWPLIYERYDHLSSPCPSVRRAFLPFFAYEDSHKRFAVSVLWPFFSHIEMRNRNYVEDQFLWPFIVQGRGDNEYVNRFAPFYTHSIRRGHDKKWFMWPFVKVQHREECGLCVSQQQFLYFLFWRQSQQSIENPSCPPAEKVHVWPLLSYWDNGAGQKQLQFFSPLEVFFPTNEAVRMLYSPLFSIMRFEQRVPGHTRASFLFDLIAVETTPTSSRFSLGPLFEVENDECKSEVQILKGFLGFKKENGKKSLKILWMSL
;
A
#
# COMPACT_ATOMS: atom_id res chain seq x y z
N MET A 1 -16.98 -13.10 22.90
CA MET A 1 -17.57 -14.21 23.69
C MET A 1 -16.84 -15.48 23.33
N ALA A 2 -16.20 -16.09 24.32
CA ALA A 2 -15.50 -17.35 24.21
C ALA A 2 -16.50 -18.49 23.93
N SER A 3 -16.16 -19.38 23.01
CA SER A 3 -16.75 -20.71 22.94
C SER A 3 -15.65 -21.73 22.73
N LEU A 4 -15.82 -22.83 23.44
CA LEU A 4 -14.81 -23.81 23.80
C LEU A 4 -14.23 -24.57 22.61
N ILE A 5 -12.95 -24.85 22.77
CA ILE A 5 -12.15 -25.82 22.02
C ILE A 5 -12.74 -27.22 22.26
N SER A 6 -13.34 -27.81 21.23
CA SER A 6 -13.33 -29.27 21.05
C SER A 6 -12.21 -29.60 20.09
N PHE A 7 -11.09 -30.09 20.63
CA PHE A 7 -10.04 -30.75 19.86
C PHE A 7 -10.63 -32.06 19.31
N PHE A 8 -11.29 -32.00 18.16
CA PHE A 8 -11.29 -33.17 17.29
C PHE A 8 -9.90 -33.23 16.68
N LEU A 9 -9.17 -34.32 16.96
CA LEU A 9 -8.03 -34.76 16.16
C LEU A 9 -8.56 -35.03 14.74
N MET A 10 -8.77 -33.97 13.95
CA MET A 10 -8.80 -34.10 12.51
C MET A 10 -7.42 -34.61 12.14
N ARG A 11 -7.35 -35.85 11.65
CA ARG A 11 -6.21 -36.29 10.84
C ARG A 11 -6.01 -35.20 9.80
N THR A 12 -4.91 -34.47 9.88
CA THR A 12 -4.45 -33.61 8.78
C THR A 12 -3.95 -34.56 7.70
N ALA A 13 -4.89 -35.17 7.00
CA ALA A 13 -4.60 -36.03 5.88
C ALA A 13 -4.07 -35.17 4.72
N LEU A 14 -3.31 -35.78 3.81
CA LEU A 14 -2.71 -35.04 2.70
C LEU A 14 -3.82 -34.45 1.83
N ALA A 15 -3.52 -33.39 1.09
CA ALA A 15 -4.34 -33.07 -0.06
C ALA A 15 -4.15 -34.18 -1.12
N GLU A 16 -5.25 -34.65 -1.72
CA GLU A 16 -5.17 -35.39 -2.98
C GLU A 16 -4.54 -34.47 -4.03
N TRP A 17 -3.28 -34.74 -4.32
CA TRP A 17 -2.47 -33.98 -5.26
C TRP A 17 -2.24 -34.77 -6.55
N GLU A 18 -2.46 -34.17 -7.71
CA GLU A 18 -2.08 -34.75 -8.99
C GLU A 18 -1.08 -33.82 -9.68
N ASN A 19 0.13 -34.32 -9.93
CA ASN A 19 1.21 -33.56 -10.55
C ASN A 19 1.53 -34.06 -11.97
N TYR A 20 1.00 -33.37 -12.99
CA TYR A 20 1.30 -33.57 -14.40
C TYR A 20 2.07 -32.37 -14.97
N TRP A 21 3.01 -31.81 -14.19
CA TRP A 21 3.78 -30.65 -14.58
C TRP A 21 4.46 -30.82 -15.96
N PRO A 22 4.51 -29.78 -16.81
CA PRO A 22 4.02 -28.42 -16.58
C PRO A 22 2.53 -28.25 -16.88
N LEU A 23 1.85 -29.27 -17.41
CA LEU A 23 0.51 -29.12 -17.97
C LEU A 23 -0.54 -28.85 -16.90
N LEU A 24 -0.52 -29.62 -15.81
CA LEU A 24 -1.56 -29.54 -14.79
C LEU A 24 -1.02 -29.97 -13.42
N VAL A 25 -1.29 -29.18 -12.40
CA VAL A 25 -1.05 -29.52 -11.00
C VAL A 25 -2.33 -29.24 -10.23
N LEU A 26 -3.01 -30.28 -9.77
CA LEU A 26 -4.28 -30.19 -9.05
C LEU A 26 -4.07 -30.52 -7.58
N GLU A 27 -4.52 -29.64 -6.71
CA GLU A 27 -4.54 -29.84 -5.27
C GLU A 27 -5.99 -29.82 -4.79
N LYS A 28 -6.48 -31.00 -4.41
CA LYS A 28 -7.82 -31.23 -3.86
C LYS A 28 -7.70 -31.64 -2.40
N PRO A 29 -8.57 -31.19 -1.50
CA PRO A 29 -8.58 -31.69 -0.13
C PRO A 29 -9.22 -33.08 -0.11
N GLU A 30 -8.69 -34.00 0.71
CA GLU A 30 -9.26 -35.34 0.88
C GLU A 30 -10.69 -35.33 1.47
N CYS A 31 -11.09 -34.28 2.19
CA CYS A 31 -12.44 -34.12 2.74
C CYS A 31 -12.88 -32.64 2.81
N GLY A 32 -14.05 -32.34 2.23
CA GLY A 32 -14.76 -31.05 2.34
C GLY A 32 -14.60 -30.12 1.10
N PRO A 33 -15.55 -29.20 0.85
CA PRO A 33 -15.60 -28.36 -0.37
C PRO A 33 -14.59 -27.19 -0.40
N LEU A 34 -13.56 -27.24 0.44
CA LEU A 34 -13.10 -26.02 1.09
C LEU A 34 -11.98 -25.25 0.37
N VAL A 35 -11.07 -25.93 -0.33
CA VAL A 35 -10.01 -25.28 -1.13
C VAL A 35 -9.61 -26.16 -2.32
N CYS A 36 -10.01 -25.81 -3.55
CA CYS A 36 -9.48 -26.45 -4.76
C CYS A 36 -8.49 -25.50 -5.43
N LYS A 37 -7.26 -25.97 -5.69
CA LYS A 37 -6.23 -25.19 -6.39
C LYS A 37 -5.75 -25.94 -7.63
N GLU A 38 -5.83 -25.26 -8.76
CA GLU A 38 -5.42 -25.76 -10.07
C GLU A 38 -4.35 -24.82 -10.64
N ASN A 39 -3.18 -25.37 -10.96
CA ASN A 39 -2.13 -24.66 -11.71
C ASN A 39 -1.95 -25.31 -13.09
N VAL A 40 -1.87 -24.50 -14.14
CA VAL A 40 -1.68 -24.95 -15.53
C VAL A 40 -0.53 -24.18 -16.17
N MET A 41 0.32 -24.88 -16.91
CA MET A 41 1.56 -24.35 -17.49
C MET A 41 2.47 -23.70 -16.44
N GLY A 42 2.74 -24.43 -15.35
CA GLY A 42 3.52 -23.93 -14.21
C GLY A 42 2.78 -22.80 -13.47
N PRO A 43 3.35 -21.59 -13.34
CA PRO A 43 2.74 -20.49 -12.60
C PRO A 43 1.75 -19.65 -13.45
N LEU A 44 1.67 -19.86 -14.77
CA LEU A 44 1.01 -18.93 -15.68
C LEU A 44 -0.51 -18.86 -15.48
N PHE A 45 -1.16 -20.00 -15.27
CA PHE A 45 -2.59 -20.06 -15.03
C PHE A 45 -2.85 -20.66 -13.65
N GLU A 46 -3.62 -19.96 -12.81
CA GLU A 46 -4.05 -20.49 -11.52
C GLU A 46 -5.54 -20.25 -11.34
N ARG A 47 -6.24 -21.28 -10.86
CA ARG A 47 -7.61 -21.16 -10.35
C ARG A 47 -7.63 -21.63 -8.92
N VAL A 48 -8.20 -20.80 -8.05
CA VAL A 48 -8.42 -21.17 -6.66
C VAL A 48 -9.86 -20.90 -6.29
N TYR A 49 -10.48 -21.91 -5.71
CA TYR A 49 -11.78 -21.83 -5.10
C TYR A 49 -11.62 -22.05 -3.61
N THR A 50 -12.01 -21.08 -2.79
CA THR A 50 -12.09 -21.18 -1.33
C THR A 50 -13.51 -20.85 -0.88
N GLU A 51 -13.89 -21.21 0.34
CA GLU A 51 -15.19 -20.80 0.92
C GLU A 51 -15.43 -19.28 0.90
N LYS A 52 -14.36 -18.49 1.01
CA LYS A 52 -14.46 -17.02 1.14
C LYS A 52 -14.30 -16.30 -0.18
N ALA A 53 -13.57 -16.89 -1.13
CA ALA A 53 -13.20 -16.22 -2.37
C ALA A 53 -12.94 -17.21 -3.49
N TYR A 54 -13.25 -16.75 -4.69
CA TYR A 54 -12.89 -17.40 -5.94
C TYR A 54 -11.96 -16.48 -6.72
N TYR A 55 -10.85 -16.99 -7.24
CA TYR A 55 -10.02 -16.21 -8.14
C TYR A 55 -9.39 -17.03 -9.28
N ASN A 56 -9.31 -16.38 -10.44
CA ASN A 56 -8.64 -16.86 -11.64
C ASN A 56 -7.52 -15.90 -11.99
N VAL A 57 -6.34 -16.44 -12.27
CA VAL A 57 -5.15 -15.65 -12.57
C VAL A 57 -4.55 -16.15 -13.88
N VAL A 58 -4.23 -15.20 -14.76
CA VAL A 58 -3.44 -15.38 -15.97
C VAL A 58 -2.22 -14.48 -15.85
N ARG A 59 -1.10 -15.00 -15.35
CA ARG A 59 0.09 -14.19 -15.03
C ARG A 59 0.89 -13.85 -16.29
N PRO A 60 1.50 -12.64 -16.36
CA PRO A 60 1.27 -11.45 -15.51
C PRO A 60 0.10 -10.57 -15.97
N ILE A 61 -0.78 -11.07 -16.83
CA ILE A 61 -1.68 -10.28 -17.68
C ILE A 61 -2.97 -9.89 -16.96
N ALA A 62 -3.66 -10.82 -16.31
CA ALA A 62 -5.00 -10.58 -15.79
C ALA A 62 -5.28 -11.37 -14.50
N MET A 63 -6.12 -10.80 -13.64
CA MET A 63 -6.67 -11.49 -12.48
C MET A 63 -8.13 -11.11 -12.29
N TYR A 64 -8.97 -12.11 -12.04
CA TYR A 64 -10.34 -11.97 -11.59
C TYR A 64 -10.43 -12.54 -10.17
N LYS A 65 -10.91 -11.76 -9.20
CA LYS A 65 -11.16 -12.21 -7.82
C LYS A 65 -12.59 -11.83 -7.44
N LYS A 66 -13.36 -12.78 -6.94
CA LYS A 66 -14.69 -12.59 -6.37
C LYS A 66 -14.67 -12.94 -4.90
N ASP A 67 -14.94 -11.96 -4.05
CA ASP A 67 -15.15 -12.18 -2.62
C ASP A 67 -16.60 -12.59 -2.39
N LEU A 68 -16.80 -13.78 -1.84
CA LEU A 68 -18.12 -14.36 -1.63
C LEU A 68 -18.80 -13.83 -0.37
N MET A 69 -18.04 -13.31 0.60
CA MET A 69 -18.60 -12.77 1.85
C MET A 69 -19.25 -11.41 1.62
N TRP A 70 -18.62 -10.58 0.78
CA TRP A 70 -19.07 -9.21 0.51
C TRP A 70 -19.69 -9.04 -0.88
N ASN A 71 -19.72 -10.11 -1.68
CA ASN A 71 -20.16 -10.10 -3.08
C ASN A 71 -19.45 -9.03 -3.92
N GLU A 72 -18.13 -8.88 -3.70
CA GLU A 72 -17.29 -7.92 -4.41
C GLU A 72 -16.49 -8.60 -5.51
N GLU A 73 -16.31 -7.90 -6.64
CA GLU A 73 -15.53 -8.39 -7.78
C GLU A 73 -14.38 -7.44 -8.09
N PHE A 74 -13.17 -8.00 -8.20
CA PHE A 74 -11.94 -7.30 -8.54
C PHE A 74 -11.40 -7.85 -9.86
N ASN A 75 -11.29 -6.96 -10.84
CA ASN A 75 -10.74 -7.25 -12.16
C ASN A 75 -9.47 -6.45 -12.35
N TYR A 76 -8.37 -7.14 -12.62
CA TYR A 76 -7.07 -6.53 -12.88
C TYR A 76 -6.60 -6.91 -14.26
N PHE A 77 -6.08 -5.94 -15.01
CA PHE A 77 -5.45 -6.15 -16.31
C PHE A 77 -4.15 -5.35 -16.36
N LEU A 78 -3.03 -6.04 -16.60
CA LEU A 78 -1.67 -5.52 -16.58
C LEU A 78 -1.41 -4.63 -15.35
N TYR A 79 -1.83 -5.09 -14.17
CA TYR A 79 -1.80 -4.29 -12.93
C TYR A 79 -0.43 -3.64 -12.68
N PRO A 80 -0.34 -2.35 -12.32
CA PRO A 80 -1.42 -1.42 -11.94
C PRO A 80 -2.01 -0.63 -13.12
N LEU A 81 -1.79 -1.05 -14.36
CA LEU A 81 -2.26 -0.34 -15.54
C LEU A 81 -3.78 -0.21 -15.54
N PHE A 82 -4.52 -1.30 -15.29
CA PHE A 82 -5.97 -1.26 -15.16
C PHE A 82 -6.45 -2.07 -13.96
N SER A 83 -7.39 -1.49 -13.22
CA SER A 83 -8.12 -2.14 -12.13
C SER A 83 -9.57 -1.71 -12.13
N GLN A 84 -10.47 -2.66 -11.94
CA GLN A 84 -11.89 -2.42 -11.72
C GLN A 84 -12.34 -3.15 -10.46
N HIS A 85 -13.18 -2.48 -9.67
CA HIS A 85 -13.81 -3.01 -8.48
C HIS A 85 -15.32 -2.81 -8.60
N LYS A 86 -16.08 -3.89 -8.48
CA LYS A 86 -17.54 -3.88 -8.43
C LYS A 86 -17.97 -4.35 -7.05
N PHE A 87 -18.96 -3.69 -6.49
CA PHE A 87 -19.50 -3.98 -5.16
C PHE A 87 -20.99 -3.66 -5.14
N GLU A 88 -21.66 -3.99 -4.04
CA GLU A 88 -23.08 -3.73 -3.91
C GLU A 88 -23.37 -2.22 -3.89
N GLY A 89 -24.08 -1.72 -4.91
CA GLY A 89 -24.37 -0.30 -5.08
C GLY A 89 -23.47 0.46 -6.05
N GLY A 90 -22.50 -0.20 -6.71
CA GLY A 90 -21.70 0.51 -7.71
C GLY A 90 -20.53 -0.23 -8.34
N TRP A 91 -19.74 0.53 -9.08
CA TRP A 91 -18.45 0.11 -9.62
C TRP A 91 -17.48 1.28 -9.67
N SER A 92 -16.20 0.97 -9.64
CA SER A 92 -15.11 1.89 -9.93
C SER A 92 -14.09 1.23 -10.84
N TRP A 93 -13.44 2.02 -11.69
CA TRP A 93 -12.27 1.60 -12.44
C TRP A 93 -11.25 2.71 -12.49
N ASN A 94 -10.03 2.28 -12.73
CA ASN A 94 -8.84 3.09 -12.72
C ASN A 94 -7.92 2.55 -13.82
N PHE A 95 -7.38 3.46 -14.62
CA PHE A 95 -6.26 3.25 -15.49
C PHE A 95 -5.09 4.13 -15.05
N PHE A 96 -4.04 3.49 -14.52
CA PHE A 96 -2.78 4.10 -14.08
C PHE A 96 -2.90 5.28 -13.08
N ASN A 97 -3.98 5.31 -12.30
CA ASN A 97 -4.41 6.39 -11.38
C ASN A 97 -4.56 7.77 -12.04
N MET A 98 -4.58 7.85 -13.37
CA MET A 98 -4.77 9.08 -14.13
C MET A 98 -6.17 9.16 -14.69
N TRP A 99 -6.67 8.03 -15.22
CA TRP A 99 -7.99 7.93 -15.80
C TRP A 99 -8.85 7.06 -14.91
N MET A 100 -9.94 7.60 -14.39
CA MET A 100 -10.75 6.95 -13.39
C MET A 100 -12.21 7.18 -13.70
N GLY A 101 -13.02 6.14 -13.56
CA GLY A 101 -14.46 6.21 -13.67
C GLY A 101 -15.10 5.51 -12.48
N SER A 102 -16.22 6.01 -12.01
CA SER A 102 -17.00 5.34 -10.98
C SER A 102 -18.48 5.66 -11.11
N ARG A 103 -19.30 4.69 -10.74
CA ARG A 103 -20.72 4.89 -10.48
C ARG A 103 -21.03 4.31 -9.12
N VAL A 104 -21.38 5.15 -8.15
CA VAL A 104 -21.65 4.74 -6.76
C VAL A 104 -22.95 5.37 -6.31
N CYS A 105 -23.96 4.56 -5.97
CA CYS A 105 -25.25 5.03 -5.45
C CYS A 105 -25.91 6.14 -6.30
N GLY A 106 -25.76 6.08 -7.62
CA GLY A 106 -26.31 7.07 -8.56
C GLY A 106 -25.41 8.27 -8.86
N GLU A 107 -24.30 8.46 -8.14
CA GLU A 107 -23.25 9.41 -8.51
C GLU A 107 -22.37 8.79 -9.60
N GLU A 108 -22.25 9.46 -10.74
CA GLU A 108 -21.34 9.09 -11.83
C GLU A 108 -20.19 10.09 -11.89
N LYS A 109 -18.96 9.58 -11.90
CA LYS A 109 -17.75 10.39 -12.00
C LYS A 109 -16.83 9.81 -13.06
N LEU A 110 -16.27 10.67 -13.88
CA LEU A 110 -15.25 10.33 -14.86
C LEU A 110 -14.16 11.42 -14.82
N THR A 111 -12.92 11.01 -14.67
CA THR A 111 -11.76 11.90 -14.62
C THR A 111 -10.68 11.32 -15.52
N LEU A 112 -10.39 11.99 -16.63
CA LEU A 112 -9.26 11.68 -17.51
C LEU A 112 -8.22 12.78 -17.30
N PHE A 113 -7.50 12.71 -16.18
CA PHE A 113 -6.57 13.78 -15.80
C PHE A 113 -5.44 13.91 -16.84
N PRO A 114 -5.04 15.13 -17.24
CA PRO A 114 -5.57 16.43 -16.82
C PRO A 114 -6.68 16.99 -17.73
N PHE A 115 -7.14 16.26 -18.75
CA PHE A 115 -7.93 16.82 -19.86
C PHE A 115 -9.44 16.87 -19.63
N PHE A 116 -10.04 15.84 -19.02
CA PHE A 116 -11.49 15.75 -18.91
C PHE A 116 -11.93 15.45 -17.49
N PHE A 117 -12.91 16.22 -17.01
CA PHE A 117 -13.51 16.05 -15.70
C PHE A 117 -15.02 16.07 -15.85
N PHE A 118 -15.68 15.08 -15.28
CA PHE A 118 -17.13 14.96 -15.30
C PHE A 118 -17.61 14.36 -13.99
N LYS A 119 -18.64 14.97 -13.42
CA LYS A 119 -19.36 14.44 -12.28
C LYS A 119 -20.85 14.75 -12.46
N LYS A 120 -21.68 13.73 -12.31
CA LYS A 120 -23.13 13.82 -12.32
C LYS A 120 -23.68 13.25 -11.02
N THR A 121 -24.50 14.04 -10.36
CA THR A 121 -25.15 13.76 -9.08
C THR A 121 -26.65 14.04 -9.19
N SER A 122 -27.43 13.71 -8.15
CA SER A 122 -28.86 14.02 -8.09
C SER A 122 -29.13 15.53 -8.01
N ASP A 123 -28.22 16.29 -7.40
CA ASP A 123 -28.30 17.75 -7.32
C ASP A 123 -27.52 18.40 -8.49
N PRO A 124 -28.19 19.16 -9.39
CA PRO A 124 -27.52 19.90 -10.47
C PRO A 124 -26.43 20.83 -9.96
N CYS A 125 -26.54 21.35 -8.74
CA CYS A 125 -25.54 22.25 -8.16
C CYS A 125 -24.23 21.55 -7.84
N THR A 126 -24.20 20.22 -7.73
CA THR A 126 -22.97 19.43 -7.46
C THR A 126 -22.45 18.69 -8.70
N SER A 127 -23.20 18.76 -9.81
CA SER A 127 -22.81 18.24 -11.11
C SER A 127 -21.91 19.23 -11.83
N TYR A 128 -20.88 18.73 -12.52
CA TYR A 128 -19.94 19.58 -13.24
C TYR A 128 -19.30 18.85 -14.43
N SER A 129 -18.80 19.62 -15.39
CA SER A 129 -18.02 19.12 -16.51
C SER A 129 -16.94 20.13 -16.90
N GLY A 130 -15.82 19.62 -17.41
CA GLY A 130 -14.75 20.45 -17.91
C GLY A 130 -13.80 19.71 -18.84
N PHE A 131 -13.41 20.41 -19.91
CA PHE A 131 -12.39 20.00 -20.85
C PHE A 131 -11.22 20.98 -20.76
N PHE A 132 -10.17 20.59 -20.05
CA PHE A 132 -8.96 21.39 -19.88
C PHE A 132 -8.04 21.22 -21.09
N PRO A 133 -7.43 22.29 -21.62
CA PRO A 133 -7.45 23.68 -21.13
C PRO A 133 -8.57 24.58 -21.69
N ILE A 134 -9.50 24.05 -22.49
CA ILE A 134 -10.42 24.86 -23.31
C ILE A 134 -11.51 25.54 -22.48
N VAL A 135 -12.36 24.78 -21.79
CA VAL A 135 -13.48 25.32 -21.03
C VAL A 135 -13.94 24.31 -20.01
N GLY A 136 -14.28 24.75 -18.81
CA GLY A 136 -14.80 23.84 -17.82
C GLY A 136 -14.99 24.47 -16.46
N THR A 137 -15.77 23.78 -15.64
CA THR A 137 -15.85 24.06 -14.20
C THR A 137 -15.72 22.74 -13.46
N VAL A 138 -14.93 22.73 -12.40
CA VAL A 138 -14.80 21.60 -11.48
C VAL A 138 -15.08 22.11 -10.08
N GLN A 139 -15.94 21.39 -9.36
CA GLN A 139 -16.28 21.73 -7.98
C GLN A 139 -15.44 20.95 -6.98
N ASN A 140 -15.27 21.52 -5.79
CA ASN A 140 -14.54 20.90 -4.67
C ASN A 140 -13.15 20.38 -5.09
N PHE A 141 -12.43 21.18 -5.88
CA PHE A 141 -11.14 20.82 -6.47
C PHE A 141 -10.01 21.65 -5.89
N LEU A 142 -8.90 21.01 -5.51
CA LEU A 142 -7.71 21.66 -4.92
C LEU A 142 -8.02 22.60 -3.73
N GLY A 143 -8.99 22.22 -2.88
CA GLY A 143 -9.40 23.00 -1.70
C GLY A 143 -10.15 24.30 -2.02
N LYS A 144 -10.70 24.40 -3.24
CA LYS A 144 -11.60 25.46 -3.71
C LYS A 144 -13.01 24.90 -3.91
N ASP A 145 -14.01 25.77 -3.76
CA ASP A 145 -15.42 25.40 -3.94
C ASP A 145 -15.71 25.18 -5.43
N ALA A 146 -15.16 26.06 -6.28
CA ALA A 146 -15.21 25.92 -7.74
C ALA A 146 -13.94 26.45 -8.40
N VAL A 147 -13.50 25.77 -9.45
CA VAL A 147 -12.42 26.19 -10.36
C VAL A 147 -12.97 26.14 -11.77
N SER A 148 -13.01 27.29 -12.43
CA SER A 148 -13.45 27.44 -13.81
C SER A 148 -12.33 28.00 -14.66
N TRP A 149 -12.23 27.57 -15.91
CA TRP A 149 -11.25 28.10 -16.85
C TRP A 149 -11.88 28.33 -18.22
N LEU A 150 -11.28 29.24 -18.96
CA LEU A 150 -11.59 29.49 -20.37
C LEU A 150 -10.26 29.75 -21.08
N ALA A 151 -9.94 28.90 -22.06
CA ALA A 151 -8.68 28.89 -22.80
C ALA A 151 -7.47 29.07 -21.87
N PHE A 152 -7.31 28.19 -20.87
CA PHE A 152 -6.16 28.26 -19.97
C PHE A 152 -4.84 28.27 -20.78
N PRO A 153 -3.88 29.16 -20.46
CA PRO A 153 -3.77 29.99 -19.25
C PRO A 153 -4.39 31.40 -19.33
N PHE A 154 -5.17 31.74 -20.35
CA PHE A 154 -5.68 33.10 -20.53
C PHE A 154 -6.70 33.53 -19.47
N TYR A 155 -7.54 32.61 -18.99
CA TYR A 155 -8.47 32.90 -17.92
C TYR A 155 -8.65 31.70 -16.97
N LEU A 156 -8.46 31.98 -15.68
CA LEU A 156 -8.77 31.08 -14.57
C LEU A 156 -9.60 31.83 -13.53
N ARG A 157 -10.70 31.23 -13.09
CA ARG A 157 -11.55 31.70 -12.00
C ARG A 157 -11.54 30.66 -10.90
N THR A 158 -11.26 31.08 -9.67
CA THR A 158 -11.37 30.22 -8.48
C THR A 158 -12.32 30.86 -7.48
N GLN A 159 -13.09 30.04 -6.78
CA GLN A 159 -14.03 30.49 -5.76
C GLN A 159 -13.79 29.74 -4.45
N LYS A 160 -13.82 30.48 -3.34
CA LYS A 160 -13.79 29.92 -1.98
C LYS A 160 -14.53 30.85 -1.03
N GLN A 161 -15.54 30.34 -0.32
CA GLN A 161 -16.31 31.07 0.71
C GLN A 161 -16.76 32.47 0.23
N CYS A 162 -17.48 32.56 -0.90
CA CYS A 162 -17.95 33.81 -1.52
C CYS A 162 -16.86 34.79 -2.01
N THR A 163 -15.58 34.44 -1.91
CA THR A 163 -14.49 35.18 -2.54
C THR A 163 -14.17 34.57 -3.90
N VAL A 164 -14.20 35.38 -4.95
CA VAL A 164 -13.86 35.00 -6.31
C VAL A 164 -12.50 35.61 -6.66
N ARG A 165 -11.61 34.80 -7.24
CA ARG A 165 -10.33 35.25 -7.77
C ARG A 165 -10.24 34.93 -9.25
N HIS A 166 -9.99 35.96 -10.04
CA HIS A 166 -9.70 35.86 -11.46
C HIS A 166 -8.19 35.96 -11.69
N ALA A 167 -7.65 35.15 -12.59
CA ALA A 167 -6.29 35.26 -13.08
C ALA A 167 -6.30 35.33 -14.61
N MET A 168 -5.71 36.38 -15.17
CA MET A 168 -5.88 36.75 -16.58
C MET A 168 -4.73 37.61 -17.13
N PRO A 169 -3.66 37.03 -17.72
CA PRO A 169 -3.37 35.60 -17.84
C PRO A 169 -2.80 35.01 -16.54
N TRP A 170 -3.04 33.73 -16.31
CA TRP A 170 -2.46 33.00 -15.19
C TRP A 170 -0.95 32.77 -15.38
N PRO A 171 -0.11 32.93 -14.34
CA PRO A 171 -0.42 33.41 -12.99
C PRO A 171 -0.22 34.93 -12.79
N PHE A 172 0.09 35.67 -13.85
CA PHE A 172 0.66 37.03 -13.81
C PHE A 172 -0.31 38.08 -13.25
N LEU A 173 -1.49 38.24 -13.84
CA LEU A 173 -2.46 39.23 -13.38
C LEU A 173 -3.53 38.54 -12.57
N GLN A 174 -3.73 38.97 -11.33
CA GLN A 174 -4.73 38.39 -10.44
C GLN A 174 -5.61 39.51 -9.87
N LEU A 175 -6.92 39.27 -9.83
CA LEU A 175 -7.90 40.14 -9.18
C LEU A 175 -8.76 39.30 -8.24
N GLN A 176 -8.99 39.80 -7.03
CA GLN A 176 -9.84 39.16 -6.04
C GLN A 176 -10.99 40.09 -5.67
N MET A 177 -12.20 39.55 -5.65
CA MET A 177 -13.44 40.27 -5.38
C MET A 177 -14.40 39.40 -4.56
N GLY A 178 -15.15 40.02 -3.66
CA GLY A 178 -16.20 39.36 -2.87
C GLY A 178 -16.58 40.20 -1.65
N PRO A 179 -17.69 39.91 -0.97
CA PRO A 179 -18.10 40.66 0.22
C PRO A 179 -17.01 40.68 1.29
N GLY A 180 -16.57 41.87 1.70
CA GLY A 180 -15.48 42.05 2.67
C GLY A 180 -14.15 41.43 2.21
N SER A 181 -13.90 41.31 0.91
CA SER A 181 -12.66 40.76 0.36
C SER A 181 -12.24 41.46 -0.92
N GLY A 182 -10.93 41.64 -1.10
CA GLY A 182 -10.41 42.35 -2.25
C GLY A 182 -8.93 42.07 -2.48
N GLY A 183 -8.41 42.57 -3.59
CA GLY A 183 -6.98 42.52 -3.87
C GLY A 183 -6.65 42.40 -5.33
N SER A 184 -5.40 42.69 -5.65
CA SER A 184 -4.84 42.52 -6.97
C SER A 184 -3.37 42.17 -6.87
N ALA A 185 -2.86 41.52 -7.92
CA ALA A 185 -1.44 41.25 -8.02
C ALA A 185 -0.96 41.23 -9.47
N ILE A 186 0.30 41.61 -9.61
CA ILE A 186 1.15 41.40 -10.79
C ILE A 186 2.26 40.46 -10.31
N TRP A 187 1.99 39.16 -10.35
CA TRP A 187 2.95 38.14 -9.94
C TRP A 187 4.10 38.04 -10.96
N PRO A 188 5.36 37.86 -10.53
CA PRO A 188 5.84 37.74 -9.14
C PRO A 188 6.21 39.09 -8.49
N LEU A 189 5.96 40.22 -9.13
CA LEU A 189 6.51 41.52 -8.73
C LEU A 189 5.86 42.09 -7.47
N ILE A 190 4.54 42.21 -7.44
CA ILE A 190 3.82 42.82 -6.32
C ILE A 190 2.40 42.28 -6.23
N GLY A 191 1.87 42.14 -5.02
CA GLY A 191 0.47 41.80 -4.85
C GLY A 191 -0.04 42.11 -3.46
N THR A 192 -1.33 42.41 -3.37
CA THR A 192 -2.04 42.59 -2.13
C THR A 192 -3.39 41.89 -2.21
N PHE A 193 -3.68 41.06 -1.23
CA PHE A 193 -4.95 40.35 -1.09
C PHE A 193 -5.42 40.46 0.35
N TRP A 194 -6.71 40.67 0.55
CA TRP A 194 -7.27 40.79 1.89
C TRP A 194 -8.69 40.26 1.93
N ARG A 195 -9.10 39.88 3.13
CA ARG A 195 -10.45 39.51 3.49
C ARG A 195 -10.67 39.86 4.95
N GLU A 196 -11.67 40.68 5.21
CA GLU A 196 -12.08 41.14 6.53
C GLU A 196 -12.30 39.96 7.47
N GLY A 197 -11.72 40.07 8.67
CA GLY A 197 -11.78 39.03 9.70
C GLY A 197 -11.01 37.74 9.39
N ASP A 198 -10.48 37.55 8.19
CA ASP A 198 -9.81 36.32 7.78
C ASP A 198 -8.31 36.55 7.57
N TYR A 199 -7.89 37.25 6.52
CA TYR A 199 -6.46 37.43 6.23
C TYR A 199 -6.14 38.73 5.51
N ARG A 200 -4.87 39.15 5.59
CA ARG A 200 -4.25 40.17 4.75
C ARG A 200 -2.89 39.67 4.30
N TYR A 201 -2.60 39.73 3.01
CA TYR A 201 -1.39 39.20 2.42
C TYR A 201 -0.83 40.18 1.39
N THR A 202 0.39 40.65 1.61
CA THR A 202 1.10 41.55 0.72
C THR A 202 2.48 40.98 0.43
N TYR A 203 2.95 41.10 -0.81
CA TYR A 203 4.28 40.67 -1.18
C TYR A 203 4.92 41.60 -2.21
N LEU A 204 6.25 41.58 -2.24
CA LEU A 204 7.11 42.25 -3.21
C LEU A 204 8.19 41.24 -3.64
N LEU A 205 8.41 41.10 -4.95
CA LEU A 205 9.35 40.14 -5.53
C LEU A 205 9.18 38.73 -4.94
N TRP A 206 7.98 38.15 -5.08
CA TRP A 206 7.66 36.84 -4.54
C TRP A 206 8.70 35.78 -4.95
N PRO A 207 9.22 34.96 -4.02
CA PRO A 207 8.84 34.83 -2.60
C PRO A 207 9.72 35.62 -1.62
N LEU A 208 10.52 36.58 -2.09
CA LEU A 208 11.59 37.22 -1.31
C LEU A 208 11.07 38.09 -0.17
N ILE A 209 10.11 38.98 -0.44
CA ILE A 209 9.54 39.87 0.58
C ILE A 209 8.05 39.61 0.66
N TYR A 210 7.57 39.26 1.85
CA TYR A 210 6.14 39.16 2.09
C TYR A 210 5.77 39.41 3.54
N GLU A 211 4.51 39.82 3.70
CA GLU A 211 3.85 40.00 4.97
C GLU A 211 2.45 39.41 4.88
N ARG A 212 2.09 38.58 5.85
CA ARG A 212 0.82 37.88 5.90
C ARG A 212 0.28 37.87 7.32
N TYR A 213 -0.96 38.32 7.45
CA TYR A 213 -1.78 38.21 8.63
C TYR A 213 -2.90 37.20 8.35
N ASP A 214 -3.13 36.25 9.23
CA ASP A 214 -4.23 35.29 9.15
C ASP A 214 -5.02 35.29 10.47
N HIS A 215 -6.26 34.82 10.43
CA HIS A 215 -7.20 34.79 11.56
C HIS A 215 -7.41 36.17 12.20
N LEU A 216 -7.61 37.22 11.39
CA LEU A 216 -7.75 38.60 11.87
C LEU A 216 -8.93 38.83 12.85
N SER A 217 -9.95 37.97 12.84
CA SER A 217 -11.08 38.00 13.79
C SER A 217 -10.77 37.31 15.13
N SER A 218 -9.67 36.57 15.23
CA SER A 218 -9.25 35.90 16.47
C SER A 218 -8.62 36.90 17.44
N PRO A 219 -8.80 36.74 18.76
CA PRO A 219 -8.07 37.51 19.78
C PRO A 219 -6.53 37.42 19.63
N CYS A 220 -6.04 36.33 19.03
CA CYS A 220 -4.63 36.12 18.72
C CYS A 220 -4.47 35.88 17.21
N PRO A 221 -4.28 36.94 16.39
CA PRO A 221 -4.02 36.78 14.96
C PRO A 221 -2.65 36.15 14.71
N SER A 222 -2.50 35.49 13.57
CA SER A 222 -1.24 34.92 13.11
C SER A 222 -0.53 35.91 12.19
N VAL A 223 0.76 36.14 12.40
CA VAL A 223 1.60 37.06 11.64
C VAL A 223 2.77 36.29 11.05
N ARG A 224 3.03 36.48 9.75
CA ARG A 224 4.17 35.93 9.03
C ARG A 224 4.82 37.01 8.20
N ARG A 225 6.13 37.18 8.35
CA ARG A 225 6.93 38.15 7.60
C ARG A 225 8.21 37.50 7.12
N ALA A 226 8.64 37.77 5.91
CA ALA A 226 9.95 37.33 5.46
C ALA A 226 10.61 38.34 4.54
N PHE A 227 11.94 38.35 4.64
CA PHE A 227 12.88 38.95 3.72
C PHE A 227 13.97 37.90 3.45
N LEU A 228 13.67 36.97 2.54
CA LEU A 228 14.52 35.81 2.29
C LEU A 228 15.80 36.19 1.52
N PRO A 229 16.93 35.51 1.78
CA PRO A 229 17.12 34.48 2.81
C PRO A 229 17.45 35.07 4.20
N PHE A 230 17.52 36.39 4.36
CA PHE A 230 18.10 37.04 5.54
C PHE A 230 17.25 36.89 6.82
N PHE A 231 15.93 36.95 6.70
CA PHE A 231 15.05 36.91 7.86
C PHE A 231 13.69 36.31 7.51
N ALA A 232 13.16 35.45 8.39
CA ALA A 232 11.76 35.04 8.37
C ALA A 232 11.22 34.96 9.80
N TYR A 233 9.97 35.36 9.97
CA TYR A 233 9.29 35.46 11.25
C TYR A 233 7.88 34.91 11.11
N GLU A 234 7.45 34.09 12.06
CA GLU A 234 6.09 33.60 12.20
C GLU A 234 5.71 33.65 13.69
N ASP A 235 4.55 34.22 14.00
CA ASP A 235 3.99 34.21 15.35
C ASP A 235 2.50 34.00 15.26
N SER A 236 2.00 33.02 16.00
CA SER A 236 0.61 32.59 15.99
C SER A 236 0.30 31.94 17.33
N HIS A 237 -0.99 31.76 17.63
CA HIS A 237 -1.43 31.05 18.82
C HIS A 237 -0.79 29.64 18.95
N LYS A 238 -0.49 28.97 17.84
CA LYS A 238 0.03 27.59 17.84
C LYS A 238 1.53 27.49 17.68
N ARG A 239 2.18 28.51 17.10
CA ARG A 239 3.56 28.43 16.63
C ARG A 239 4.23 29.79 16.65
N PHE A 240 5.44 29.82 17.14
CA PHE A 240 6.41 30.89 16.96
C PHE A 240 7.60 30.35 16.19
N ALA A 241 8.15 31.11 15.23
CA ALA A 241 9.35 30.73 14.52
C ALA A 241 10.12 31.96 14.05
N VAL A 242 11.44 31.90 14.15
CA VAL A 242 12.36 32.91 13.64
C VAL A 242 13.48 32.21 12.90
N SER A 243 13.72 32.63 11.66
CA SER A 243 14.87 32.21 10.88
C SER A 243 15.75 33.42 10.60
N VAL A 244 17.04 33.27 10.86
CA VAL A 244 18.06 34.28 10.56
C VAL A 244 19.04 33.66 9.59
N LEU A 245 19.23 34.31 8.45
CA LEU A 245 20.09 33.86 7.37
C LEU A 245 19.79 32.40 7.02
N TRP A 246 18.58 32.10 6.55
CA TRP A 246 18.22 30.74 6.17
C TRP A 246 19.18 30.21 5.08
N PRO A 247 19.71 28.98 5.18
CA PRO A 247 19.35 27.91 6.12
C PRO A 247 20.23 27.80 7.38
N PHE A 248 20.99 28.82 7.75
CA PHE A 248 22.02 28.74 8.80
C PHE A 248 21.45 28.64 10.22
N PHE A 249 20.43 29.42 10.58
CA PHE A 249 19.81 29.36 11.90
C PHE A 249 18.29 29.49 11.83
N SER A 250 17.57 28.65 12.57
CA SER A 250 16.14 28.81 12.82
C SER A 250 15.76 28.30 14.19
N HIS A 251 14.94 29.07 14.90
CA HIS A 251 14.32 28.69 16.16
C HIS A 251 12.82 28.55 15.95
N ILE A 252 12.24 27.42 16.37
CA ILE A 252 10.82 27.10 16.18
C ILE A 252 10.25 26.61 17.49
N GLU A 253 9.17 27.24 17.95
CA GLU A 253 8.41 26.83 19.11
C GLU A 253 6.97 26.49 18.69
N MET A 254 6.51 25.30 19.02
CA MET A 254 5.14 24.84 18.86
C MET A 254 4.42 24.90 20.21
N ARG A 255 3.78 26.04 20.49
CA ARG A 255 3.04 26.34 21.74
C ARG A 255 1.92 25.33 22.04
N ASN A 256 1.30 24.78 21.00
CA ASN A 256 0.18 23.85 21.16
C ASN A 256 0.58 22.43 21.58
N ARG A 257 1.87 22.08 21.52
CA ARG A 257 2.38 20.75 21.87
C ARG A 257 3.61 20.79 22.77
N ASN A 258 3.95 21.97 23.32
CA ASN A 258 5.14 22.21 24.13
C ASN A 258 6.40 21.61 23.48
N TYR A 259 6.74 22.08 22.28
CA TYR A 259 7.90 21.58 21.54
C TYR A 259 8.74 22.74 21.01
N VAL A 260 10.04 22.69 21.22
CA VAL A 260 11.03 23.68 20.76
C VAL A 260 12.02 22.97 19.85
N GLU A 261 12.40 23.61 18.75
CA GLU A 261 13.34 23.08 17.76
C GLU A 261 14.30 24.17 17.27
N ASP A 262 15.59 23.92 17.47
CA ASP A 262 16.68 24.70 16.91
C ASP A 262 17.27 23.97 15.70
N GLN A 263 17.49 24.73 14.64
CA GLN A 263 18.06 24.25 13.39
C GLN A 263 19.33 25.03 13.11
N PHE A 264 20.42 24.31 12.85
CA PHE A 264 21.69 24.86 12.42
C PHE A 264 22.08 24.23 11.09
N LEU A 265 22.45 25.06 10.09
CA LEU A 265 22.82 24.57 8.75
C LEU A 265 21.79 23.56 8.23
N TRP A 266 20.51 23.95 8.22
CA TRP A 266 19.44 23.05 7.82
C TRP A 266 19.71 22.49 6.41
N PRO A 267 19.57 21.17 6.18
CA PRO A 267 18.91 20.18 7.04
C PRO A 267 19.85 19.36 7.94
N PHE A 268 21.12 19.74 8.10
CA PHE A 268 22.16 18.88 8.69
C PHE A 268 22.07 18.74 10.20
N ILE A 269 21.90 19.84 10.93
CA ILE A 269 21.88 19.84 12.40
C ILE A 269 20.52 20.32 12.89
N VAL A 270 19.78 19.46 13.58
CA VAL A 270 18.46 19.80 14.14
C VAL A 270 18.33 19.23 15.54
N GLN A 271 17.98 20.07 16.50
CA GLN A 271 17.77 19.69 17.89
C GLN A 271 16.36 20.13 18.31
N GLY A 272 15.49 19.16 18.53
CA GLY A 272 14.12 19.38 18.97
C GLY A 272 13.81 18.69 20.29
N ARG A 273 13.10 19.36 21.19
CA ARG A 273 12.72 18.86 22.52
C ARG A 273 11.28 19.26 22.80
N GLY A 274 10.48 18.34 23.32
CA GLY A 274 9.12 18.59 23.77
C GLY A 274 8.56 17.39 24.53
N ASP A 275 7.34 17.52 25.03
CA ASP A 275 6.73 16.55 25.95
C ASP A 275 6.66 15.12 25.37
N ASN A 276 6.24 15.02 24.10
CA ASN A 276 6.08 13.75 23.38
C ASN A 276 6.78 13.73 22.02
N GLU A 277 7.57 14.78 21.74
CA GLU A 277 8.29 14.95 20.48
C GLU A 277 9.76 15.22 20.76
N TYR A 278 10.65 14.52 20.06
CA TYR A 278 12.10 14.64 20.22
C TYR A 278 12.76 14.57 18.84
N VAL A 279 13.78 15.39 18.60
CA VAL A 279 14.64 15.28 17.43
C VAL A 279 16.09 15.56 17.81
N ASN A 280 16.99 14.69 17.39
CA ASN A 280 18.42 14.98 17.36
C ASN A 280 18.96 14.49 16.02
N ARG A 281 19.38 15.42 15.18
CA ARG A 281 19.88 15.16 13.84
C ARG A 281 21.27 15.73 13.69
N PHE A 282 22.17 14.89 13.20
CA PHE A 282 23.49 15.22 12.73
C PHE A 282 23.71 14.45 11.42
N ALA A 283 23.08 14.94 10.35
CA ALA A 283 23.10 14.26 9.06
C ALA A 283 24.47 14.41 8.38
N PRO A 284 24.89 13.40 7.58
CA PRO A 284 24.21 12.13 7.34
C PRO A 284 24.45 11.06 8.44
N PHE A 285 25.29 11.33 9.44
CA PHE A 285 25.79 10.30 10.35
C PHE A 285 24.73 9.70 11.28
N TYR A 286 23.88 10.54 11.88
CA TYR A 286 22.89 10.09 12.84
C TYR A 286 21.62 10.95 12.82
N THR A 287 20.48 10.32 12.99
CA THR A 287 19.23 11.00 13.33
C THR A 287 18.43 10.14 14.29
N HIS A 288 17.91 10.72 15.36
CA HIS A 288 16.91 10.12 16.21
C HIS A 288 15.73 11.07 16.32
N SER A 289 14.55 10.61 15.98
CA SER A 289 13.34 11.40 16.03
C SER A 289 12.19 10.60 16.59
N ILE A 290 11.52 11.11 17.62
CA ILE A 290 10.27 10.61 18.15
C ILE A 290 9.20 11.63 17.81
N ARG A 291 8.20 11.27 17.02
CA ARG A 291 7.05 12.15 16.70
C ARG A 291 5.78 11.33 16.62
N ARG A 292 4.71 11.77 17.30
CA ARG A 292 3.39 11.10 17.30
C ARG A 292 3.48 9.59 17.60
N GLY A 293 4.31 9.19 18.55
CA GLY A 293 4.52 7.77 18.90
C GLY A 293 5.39 6.97 17.93
N HIS A 294 6.00 7.61 16.93
CA HIS A 294 6.94 6.96 16.01
C HIS A 294 8.38 7.30 16.41
N ASP A 295 9.11 6.36 17.01
CA ASP A 295 10.57 6.44 17.21
C ASP A 295 11.27 5.98 15.93
N LYS A 296 12.11 6.84 15.37
CA LYS A 296 12.86 6.57 14.14
C LYS A 296 14.31 6.98 14.32
N LYS A 297 15.20 6.05 13.98
CA LYS A 297 16.65 6.23 13.98
C LYS A 297 17.22 5.99 12.58
N TRP A 298 18.14 6.85 12.18
CA TRP A 298 18.99 6.68 11.01
C TRP A 298 20.43 6.63 11.45
N PHE A 299 21.19 5.70 10.88
CA PHE A 299 22.64 5.64 11.00
C PHE A 299 23.22 5.69 9.59
N MET A 300 24.14 6.63 9.37
CA MET A 300 24.77 6.88 8.08
C MET A 300 23.71 6.92 6.97
N TRP A 301 22.81 7.89 7.01
CA TRP A 301 21.80 8.03 5.97
C TRP A 301 22.45 7.99 4.57
N PRO A 302 21.97 7.15 3.62
CA PRO A 302 20.73 6.36 3.65
C PRO A 302 20.89 4.87 4.03
N PHE A 303 22.01 4.45 4.63
CA PHE A 303 22.36 3.04 4.83
C PHE A 303 21.46 2.32 5.82
N VAL A 304 21.33 2.75 7.08
CA VAL A 304 20.57 1.99 8.09
C VAL A 304 19.43 2.85 8.64
N LYS A 305 18.23 2.27 8.65
CA LYS A 305 17.05 2.85 9.29
C LYS A 305 16.42 1.85 10.24
N VAL A 306 16.15 2.29 11.45
CA VAL A 306 15.39 1.54 12.45
C VAL A 306 14.21 2.39 12.87
N GLN A 307 13.02 1.82 12.98
CA GLN A 307 11.86 2.54 13.48
C GLN A 307 10.95 1.63 14.29
N HIS A 308 10.34 2.20 15.32
CA HIS A 308 9.35 1.59 16.18
C HIS A 308 8.11 2.48 16.19
N ARG A 309 6.94 1.86 16.07
CA ARG A 309 5.66 2.57 16.18
C ARG A 309 4.62 1.68 16.85
N GLU A 310 3.69 2.30 17.53
CA GLU A 310 2.51 1.64 18.08
C GLU A 310 1.30 1.96 17.20
N GLU A 311 0.61 0.92 16.73
CA GLU A 311 -0.50 1.06 15.79
C GLU A 311 -1.57 0.02 16.13
N CYS A 312 -2.79 0.46 16.45
CA CYS A 312 -3.95 -0.41 16.71
C CYS A 312 -3.69 -1.54 17.74
N GLY A 313 -2.99 -1.25 18.84
CA GLY A 313 -2.66 -2.25 19.86
C GLY A 313 -1.50 -3.19 19.49
N LEU A 314 -0.79 -2.92 18.39
CA LEU A 314 0.40 -3.63 17.96
C LEU A 314 1.64 -2.75 18.08
N CYS A 315 2.74 -3.33 18.58
CA CYS A 315 4.07 -2.75 18.49
C CYS A 315 4.72 -3.22 17.18
N VAL A 316 5.02 -2.29 16.28
CA VAL A 316 5.61 -2.54 14.96
C VAL A 316 7.05 -2.06 14.97
N SER A 317 7.98 -2.99 14.80
CA SER A 317 9.42 -2.74 14.67
C SER A 317 9.84 -2.97 13.23
N GLN A 318 10.59 -2.03 12.64
CA GLN A 318 11.07 -2.14 11.27
C GLN A 318 12.54 -1.73 11.14
N GLN A 319 13.29 -2.54 10.40
CA GLN A 319 14.71 -2.36 10.11
C GLN A 319 14.93 -2.38 8.60
N GLN A 320 15.72 -1.44 8.09
CA GLN A 320 16.02 -1.34 6.66
C GLN A 320 17.52 -1.10 6.44
N PHE A 321 18.08 -1.75 5.43
CA PHE A 321 19.38 -1.41 4.84
C PHE A 321 19.19 -0.90 3.41
N LEU A 322 19.71 0.29 3.09
CA LEU A 322 19.56 0.98 1.81
C LEU A 322 18.11 0.94 1.30
N TYR A 323 17.17 1.26 2.19
CA TYR A 323 15.70 1.21 2.02
C TYR A 323 15.10 -0.17 1.74
N PHE A 324 15.63 -0.97 0.83
CA PHE A 324 15.02 -2.23 0.36
C PHE A 324 15.99 -3.42 0.24
N LEU A 325 17.31 -3.22 0.28
CA LEU A 325 18.26 -4.34 0.14
C LEU A 325 18.08 -5.36 1.26
N PHE A 326 17.94 -4.86 2.48
CA PHE A 326 17.42 -5.62 3.61
C PHE A 326 16.21 -4.89 4.15
N TRP A 327 15.12 -5.61 4.37
CA TRP A 327 13.91 -5.08 4.97
C TRP A 327 13.33 -6.11 5.93
N ARG A 328 13.15 -5.73 7.18
CA ARG A 328 12.53 -6.57 8.20
C ARG A 328 11.45 -5.78 8.91
N GLN A 329 10.29 -6.40 9.10
CA GLN A 329 9.22 -5.86 9.92
C GLN A 329 8.70 -6.96 10.84
N SER A 330 8.62 -6.66 12.13
CA SER A 330 8.03 -7.52 13.16
C SER A 330 6.87 -6.78 13.83
N GLN A 331 5.79 -7.50 14.07
CA GLN A 331 4.57 -7.01 14.72
C GLN A 331 4.26 -7.89 15.93
N GLN A 332 4.09 -7.26 17.09
CA GLN A 332 3.78 -7.94 18.34
C GLN A 332 2.55 -7.30 18.98
N SER A 333 1.66 -8.11 19.56
CA SER A 333 0.52 -7.60 20.32
C SER A 333 0.98 -6.97 21.63
N ILE A 334 0.49 -5.77 21.93
CA ILE A 334 0.73 -5.09 23.21
C ILE A 334 -0.13 -5.75 24.30
N GLU A 335 -1.35 -6.16 23.98
CA GLU A 335 -2.28 -6.79 24.92
C GLU A 335 -1.85 -8.21 25.30
N ASN A 336 -1.29 -8.97 24.35
CA ASN A 336 -0.80 -10.34 24.57
C ASN A 336 0.65 -10.50 24.09
N PRO A 337 1.65 -10.01 24.84
CA PRO A 337 3.05 -10.07 24.43
C PRO A 337 3.61 -11.50 24.30
N SER A 338 2.96 -12.48 24.94
CA SER A 338 3.34 -13.90 24.87
C SER A 338 2.95 -14.58 23.56
N CYS A 339 2.08 -13.97 22.75
CA CYS A 339 1.74 -14.52 21.44
C CYS A 339 2.95 -14.40 20.49
N PRO A 340 3.18 -15.40 19.61
CA PRO A 340 4.24 -15.32 18.62
C PRO A 340 4.10 -14.07 17.74
N PRO A 341 5.19 -13.35 17.45
CA PRO A 341 5.15 -12.17 16.60
C PRO A 341 4.91 -12.56 15.14
N ALA A 342 4.20 -11.71 14.40
CA ALA A 342 4.15 -11.78 12.95
C ALA A 342 5.39 -11.10 12.37
N GLU A 343 6.02 -11.70 11.37
CA GLU A 343 7.30 -11.24 10.85
C GLU A 343 7.33 -11.30 9.32
N LYS A 344 7.99 -10.31 8.73
CA LYS A 344 8.32 -10.28 7.31
C LYS A 344 9.78 -9.90 7.16
N VAL A 345 10.53 -10.66 6.38
CA VAL A 345 11.94 -10.40 6.09
C VAL A 345 12.17 -10.50 4.60
N HIS A 346 12.87 -9.52 4.04
CA HIS A 346 13.29 -9.52 2.66
C HIS A 346 14.78 -9.22 2.55
N VAL A 347 15.45 -10.00 1.70
CA VAL A 347 16.83 -9.80 1.26
C VAL A 347 16.77 -9.69 -0.26
N TRP A 348 16.68 -8.48 -0.78
CA TRP A 348 16.41 -8.27 -2.20
C TRP A 348 17.64 -8.62 -3.06
N PRO A 349 17.47 -9.29 -4.24
CA PRO A 349 16.24 -9.89 -4.78
C PRO A 349 16.10 -11.39 -4.39
N LEU A 350 16.92 -11.87 -3.47
CA LEU A 350 17.20 -13.28 -3.25
C LEU A 350 16.14 -14.00 -2.44
N LEU A 351 15.53 -13.34 -1.45
CA LEU A 351 14.72 -14.04 -0.46
C LEU A 351 13.61 -13.16 0.12
N SER A 352 12.44 -13.76 0.28
CA SER A 352 11.32 -13.21 1.05
C SER A 352 10.81 -14.27 2.02
N TYR A 353 10.64 -13.87 3.27
CA TYR A 353 10.13 -14.69 4.36
C TYR A 353 8.95 -14.00 5.03
N TRP A 354 7.95 -14.79 5.36
CA TRP A 354 6.70 -14.38 5.97
C TRP A 354 6.34 -15.36 7.08
N ASP A 355 5.95 -14.83 8.23
CA ASP A 355 5.37 -15.56 9.36
C ASP A 355 4.18 -14.74 9.87
N ASN A 356 2.99 -15.35 9.94
CA ASN A 356 1.81 -14.64 10.43
C ASN A 356 1.67 -14.67 11.96
N GLY A 357 2.58 -15.32 12.69
CA GLY A 357 2.47 -15.49 14.15
C GLY A 357 1.40 -16.48 14.60
N ALA A 358 0.66 -17.07 13.65
CA ALA A 358 -0.44 -18.02 13.86
C ALA A 358 -0.15 -19.37 13.17
N GLY A 359 1.12 -19.72 13.02
CA GLY A 359 1.56 -21.01 12.50
C GLY A 359 1.63 -21.13 10.98
N GLN A 360 1.30 -20.08 10.23
CA GLN A 360 1.51 -20.04 8.78
C GLN A 360 2.81 -19.33 8.44
N LYS A 361 3.67 -20.03 7.71
CA LYS A 361 4.99 -19.53 7.32
C LYS A 361 5.17 -19.71 5.82
N GLN A 362 5.86 -18.78 5.19
CA GLN A 362 6.23 -18.89 3.78
C GLN A 362 7.64 -18.35 3.59
N LEU A 363 8.47 -19.10 2.87
CA LEU A 363 9.78 -18.68 2.40
C LEU A 363 9.79 -18.81 0.88
N GLN A 364 10.26 -17.80 0.18
CA GLN A 364 10.43 -17.82 -1.26
C GLN A 364 11.86 -17.41 -1.59
N PHE A 365 12.54 -18.25 -2.37
CA PHE A 365 13.80 -17.89 -3.00
C PHE A 365 13.52 -17.26 -4.36
N PHE A 366 14.21 -16.16 -4.61
CA PHE A 366 14.02 -15.22 -5.70
C PHE A 366 12.67 -14.49 -5.61
N SER A 367 12.71 -13.25 -5.11
CA SER A 367 11.55 -12.39 -4.89
C SER A 367 11.88 -10.93 -5.21
N PRO A 368 12.00 -10.58 -6.49
CA PRO A 368 12.45 -9.26 -6.90
C PRO A 368 11.44 -8.14 -6.63
N LEU A 369 10.17 -8.47 -6.35
CA LEU A 369 9.07 -7.50 -6.28
C LEU A 369 8.47 -7.30 -4.89
N GLU A 370 8.49 -8.31 -4.00
CA GLU A 370 7.74 -8.22 -2.74
C GLU A 370 8.18 -7.08 -1.84
N VAL A 371 9.47 -6.72 -1.85
CA VAL A 371 10.02 -5.65 -1.00
C VAL A 371 9.48 -4.27 -1.36
N PHE A 372 9.18 -4.05 -2.65
CA PHE A 372 8.63 -2.79 -3.13
C PHE A 372 7.11 -2.69 -2.87
N PHE A 373 6.45 -3.84 -2.70
CA PHE A 373 4.99 -3.93 -2.57
C PHE A 373 4.54 -4.88 -1.43
N PRO A 374 5.00 -4.69 -0.18
CA PRO A 374 4.84 -5.66 0.92
C PRO A 374 3.40 -5.82 1.42
N THR A 375 2.48 -4.96 0.99
CA THR A 375 1.05 -4.98 1.34
C THR A 375 0.14 -5.13 0.12
N ASN A 376 0.70 -5.21 -1.09
CA ASN A 376 -0.10 -5.27 -2.31
C ASN A 376 -0.40 -6.72 -2.69
N GLU A 377 -1.61 -7.17 -2.36
CA GLU A 377 -2.07 -8.53 -2.66
C GLU A 377 -2.07 -8.82 -4.17
N ALA A 378 -2.49 -7.87 -5.00
CA ALA A 378 -2.52 -8.04 -6.45
C ALA A 378 -1.13 -8.29 -7.04
N VAL A 379 -0.10 -7.54 -6.59
CA VAL A 379 1.29 -7.78 -7.03
C VAL A 379 1.78 -9.15 -6.57
N ARG A 380 1.51 -9.50 -5.31
CA ARG A 380 1.89 -10.80 -4.75
C ARG A 380 1.22 -11.96 -5.50
N MET A 381 -0.03 -11.81 -5.94
CA MET A 381 -0.73 -12.85 -6.68
C MET A 381 -0.33 -12.90 -8.15
N LEU A 382 -0.17 -11.77 -8.84
CA LEU A 382 0.11 -11.73 -10.28
C LEU A 382 1.58 -11.98 -10.64
N TYR A 383 2.51 -11.46 -9.86
CA TYR A 383 3.92 -11.43 -10.25
C TYR A 383 4.82 -12.31 -9.40
N SER A 384 4.61 -12.39 -8.08
CA SER A 384 5.51 -13.17 -7.20
C SER A 384 5.66 -14.64 -7.63
N PRO A 385 4.59 -15.36 -8.05
CA PRO A 385 4.70 -16.75 -8.46
C PRO A 385 5.49 -16.97 -9.76
N LEU A 386 5.70 -15.94 -10.59
CA LEU A 386 6.57 -16.05 -11.78
C LEU A 386 8.04 -16.20 -11.40
N PHE A 387 8.39 -15.80 -10.18
CA PHE A 387 9.76 -15.81 -9.66
C PHE A 387 9.97 -16.87 -8.58
N SER A 388 8.95 -17.63 -8.19
CA SER A 388 9.02 -18.62 -7.12
C SER A 388 9.74 -19.90 -7.58
N ILE A 389 11.05 -19.80 -7.79
CA ILE A 389 11.92 -20.92 -8.19
C ILE A 389 11.97 -21.95 -7.06
N MET A 390 12.07 -21.50 -5.81
CA MET A 390 11.93 -22.35 -4.64
C MET A 390 10.97 -21.69 -3.67
N ARG A 391 10.02 -22.47 -3.16
CA ARG A 391 9.05 -22.00 -2.19
C ARG A 391 8.86 -23.04 -1.11
N PHE A 392 8.91 -22.61 0.14
CA PHE A 392 8.55 -23.40 1.29
C PHE A 392 7.34 -22.75 1.95
N GLU A 393 6.33 -23.55 2.27
CA GLU A 393 5.10 -23.13 2.92
C GLU A 393 4.80 -24.04 4.09
N GLN A 394 4.30 -23.44 5.16
CA GLN A 394 3.62 -24.11 6.25
C GLN A 394 2.22 -23.51 6.34
N ARG A 395 1.19 -24.32 6.08
CA ARG A 395 -0.21 -23.84 6.06
C ARG A 395 -0.90 -23.98 7.40
N VAL A 396 -0.53 -25.03 8.12
CA VAL A 396 -0.95 -25.37 9.48
C VAL A 396 0.29 -25.94 10.19
N PRO A 397 0.47 -25.74 11.50
CA PRO A 397 1.56 -26.37 12.24
C PRO A 397 1.69 -27.87 11.95
N GLY A 398 2.88 -28.30 11.50
CA GLY A 398 3.15 -29.69 11.12
C GLY A 398 2.83 -30.06 9.67
N HIS A 399 2.11 -29.21 8.91
CA HIS A 399 1.87 -29.40 7.48
C HIS A 399 2.76 -28.47 6.66
N THR A 400 3.82 -29.04 6.09
CA THR A 400 4.83 -28.31 5.33
C THR A 400 4.88 -28.79 3.89
N ARG A 401 5.05 -27.84 2.96
CA ARG A 401 5.24 -28.12 1.53
C ARG A 401 6.43 -27.32 1.01
N ALA A 402 7.39 -28.00 0.42
CA ALA A 402 8.48 -27.41 -0.33
C ALA A 402 8.27 -27.67 -1.82
N SER A 403 8.34 -26.65 -2.66
CA SER A 403 8.29 -26.78 -4.10
C SER A 403 9.49 -26.12 -4.76
N PHE A 404 9.94 -26.71 -5.86
CA PHE A 404 11.02 -26.23 -6.69
C PHE A 404 10.58 -26.27 -8.17
N LEU A 405 10.96 -25.22 -8.90
CA LEU A 405 10.63 -24.97 -10.30
C LEU A 405 9.12 -25.11 -10.59
N PHE A 406 8.30 -24.34 -9.85
CA PHE A 406 6.84 -24.29 -10.03
C PHE A 406 6.14 -25.64 -9.87
N ASP A 407 6.46 -26.39 -8.81
CA ASP A 407 5.94 -27.73 -8.49
C ASP A 407 6.47 -28.87 -9.39
N LEU A 408 7.51 -28.66 -10.21
CA LEU A 408 8.20 -29.78 -10.86
C LEU A 408 8.73 -30.76 -9.81
N ILE A 409 9.40 -30.26 -8.79
CA ILE A 409 9.72 -31.05 -7.60
C ILE A 409 8.87 -30.50 -6.49
N ALA A 410 8.09 -31.33 -5.82
CA ALA A 410 7.49 -30.92 -4.56
C ALA A 410 7.49 -32.04 -3.54
N VAL A 411 7.69 -31.61 -2.30
CA VAL A 411 7.77 -32.44 -1.11
C VAL A 411 6.74 -31.91 -0.13
N GLU A 412 5.82 -32.76 0.27
CA GLU A 412 4.81 -32.45 1.25
C GLU A 412 5.00 -33.38 2.45
N THR A 413 4.92 -32.83 3.64
CA THR A 413 5.12 -33.57 4.88
C THR A 413 4.06 -33.13 5.87
N THR A 414 3.33 -34.11 6.39
CA THR A 414 2.42 -33.97 7.52
C THR A 414 3.03 -34.73 8.71
N PRO A 415 2.42 -34.66 9.92
CA PRO A 415 2.90 -35.44 11.06
C PRO A 415 2.85 -36.97 10.85
N THR A 416 1.99 -37.47 9.95
CA THR A 416 1.74 -38.91 9.75
C THR A 416 2.20 -39.42 8.39
N SER A 417 2.40 -38.54 7.41
CA SER A 417 2.69 -38.92 6.03
C SER A 417 3.66 -37.99 5.33
N SER A 418 4.33 -38.52 4.31
CA SER A 418 5.25 -37.80 3.44
C SER A 418 4.97 -38.14 1.99
N ARG A 419 4.99 -37.13 1.14
CA ARG A 419 4.78 -37.27 -0.30
C ARG A 419 5.87 -36.53 -1.05
N PHE A 420 6.47 -37.19 -2.02
CA PHE A 420 7.46 -36.64 -2.93
C PHE A 420 6.96 -36.81 -4.35
N SER A 421 7.03 -35.77 -5.18
CA SER A 421 6.88 -35.93 -6.62
C SER A 421 7.92 -35.15 -7.41
N LEU A 422 8.28 -35.74 -8.55
CA LEU A 422 9.08 -35.17 -9.63
C LEU A 422 8.20 -35.12 -10.88
N GLY A 423 7.29 -34.15 -10.92
CA GLY A 423 6.35 -33.91 -12.01
C GLY A 423 5.57 -35.18 -12.40
N PRO A 424 5.40 -35.44 -13.71
CA PRO A 424 4.72 -36.64 -14.17
C PRO A 424 5.60 -37.89 -14.10
N LEU A 425 6.89 -37.77 -13.78
CA LEU A 425 7.86 -38.86 -13.94
C LEU A 425 7.85 -39.84 -12.77
N PHE A 426 7.81 -39.32 -11.55
CA PHE A 426 8.01 -40.13 -10.36
C PHE A 426 7.25 -39.57 -9.17
N GLU A 427 6.64 -40.46 -8.40
CA GLU A 427 5.88 -40.12 -7.21
C GLU A 427 6.05 -41.18 -6.14
N VAL A 428 6.27 -40.75 -4.91
CA VAL A 428 6.36 -41.59 -3.72
C VAL A 428 5.46 -41.01 -2.66
N GLU A 429 4.56 -41.83 -2.16
CA GLU A 429 3.66 -41.52 -1.06
C GLU A 429 3.89 -42.55 0.03
N ASN A 430 4.23 -42.09 1.23
CA ASN A 430 4.38 -42.91 2.41
C ASN A 430 3.49 -42.36 3.52
N ASP A 431 2.63 -43.21 4.03
CA ASP A 431 1.74 -43.02 5.16
C ASP A 431 1.85 -44.24 6.09
N GLU A 432 1.33 -44.17 7.31
CA GLU A 432 1.45 -45.25 8.31
C GLU A 432 0.95 -46.61 7.78
N CYS A 433 -0.07 -46.60 6.91
CA CYS A 433 -0.74 -47.79 6.39
C CYS A 433 -0.54 -48.02 4.88
N LYS A 434 -0.01 -47.02 4.15
CA LYS A 434 0.06 -47.01 2.68
C LYS A 434 1.45 -46.55 2.24
N SER A 435 2.11 -47.36 1.41
CA SER A 435 3.32 -46.95 0.68
C SER A 435 3.07 -47.18 -0.80
N GLU A 436 3.14 -46.12 -1.60
CA GLU A 436 2.89 -46.15 -3.03
C GLU A 436 4.04 -45.48 -3.77
N VAL A 437 4.61 -46.19 -4.74
CA VAL A 437 5.61 -45.67 -5.66
C VAL A 437 5.03 -45.77 -7.06
N GLN A 438 5.03 -44.67 -7.81
CA GLN A 438 4.58 -44.63 -9.19
C GLN A 438 5.65 -44.02 -10.10
N ILE A 439 5.87 -44.64 -11.24
CA ILE A 439 6.65 -44.14 -12.36
C ILE A 439 5.69 -43.83 -13.50
N LEU A 440 5.84 -42.65 -14.11
CA LEU A 440 5.00 -42.16 -15.21
C LEU A 440 3.49 -42.30 -14.92
N LYS A 441 3.10 -41.99 -13.66
CA LYS A 441 1.70 -42.01 -13.19
C LYS A 441 0.96 -43.32 -13.46
N GLY A 442 1.64 -44.46 -13.34
CA GLY A 442 1.03 -45.79 -13.43
C GLY A 442 1.54 -46.69 -14.54
N PHE A 443 2.53 -46.25 -15.34
CA PHE A 443 3.24 -47.14 -16.25
C PHE A 443 3.86 -48.32 -15.47
N LEU A 444 4.50 -48.01 -14.33
CA LEU A 444 4.97 -48.96 -13.33
C LEU A 444 4.61 -48.40 -11.96
N GLY A 445 3.92 -49.15 -11.14
CA GLY A 445 3.58 -48.74 -9.78
C GLY A 445 3.61 -49.89 -8.80
N PHE A 446 4.04 -49.62 -7.59
CA PHE A 446 4.00 -50.56 -6.48
C PHE A 446 3.23 -49.91 -5.35
N LYS A 447 2.10 -50.52 -4.97
CA LYS A 447 1.27 -50.04 -3.86
C LYS A 447 1.22 -51.11 -2.79
N LYS A 448 1.55 -50.75 -1.56
CA LYS A 448 1.42 -51.57 -0.35
C LYS A 448 0.42 -50.89 0.56
N GLU A 449 -0.73 -51.51 0.78
CA GLU A 449 -1.80 -50.97 1.62
C GLU A 449 -2.27 -52.05 2.59
N ASN A 450 -2.19 -51.80 3.89
CA ASN A 450 -2.59 -52.74 4.95
C ASN A 450 -1.99 -54.16 4.77
N GLY A 451 -0.72 -54.23 4.33
CA GLY A 451 0.00 -55.49 4.10
C GLY A 451 -0.26 -56.17 2.75
N LYS A 452 -1.27 -55.75 1.98
CA LYS A 452 -1.52 -56.23 0.62
C LYS A 452 -0.64 -55.45 -0.36
N LYS A 453 0.02 -56.17 -1.27
CA LYS A 453 0.84 -55.60 -2.34
C LYS A 453 0.04 -55.69 -3.64
N SER A 454 -0.07 -54.58 -4.36
CA SER A 454 -0.59 -54.54 -5.72
C SER A 454 0.42 -53.91 -6.65
N LEU A 455 0.46 -54.40 -7.88
CA LEU A 455 1.37 -53.93 -8.92
C LEU A 455 0.54 -53.22 -9.98
N LYS A 456 0.95 -52.03 -10.39
CA LYS A 456 0.41 -51.36 -11.58
C LYS A 456 1.39 -51.52 -12.73
N ILE A 457 0.94 -52.04 -13.86
CA ILE A 457 1.69 -52.08 -15.12
C ILE A 457 0.79 -51.51 -16.20
N LEU A 458 1.31 -50.59 -17.03
CA LEU A 458 0.58 -50.00 -18.16
C LEU A 458 -0.80 -49.46 -17.75
N TRP A 459 -0.86 -48.74 -16.62
CA TRP A 459 -2.06 -48.16 -16.03
C TRP A 459 -3.14 -49.16 -15.59
N MET A 460 -2.88 -50.47 -15.67
CA MET A 460 -3.75 -51.53 -15.16
C MET A 460 -3.23 -52.03 -13.81
N SER A 461 -4.16 -52.32 -12.88
CA SER A 461 -3.82 -52.88 -11.57
C SER A 461 -3.88 -54.41 -11.61
N LEU A 462 -2.81 -55.06 -11.14
CA LEU A 462 -2.62 -56.51 -11.05
C LEU A 462 -2.55 -56.96 -9.59
#